data_AF-A0A821QEH5-F1
#
_entry.id   AF-A0A821QEH5-F1
#
_cell.length_a   1.000
_cell.length_b   1.000
_cell.length_c   1.000
_cell.angle_alpha   90.00
_cell.angle_beta   90.00
_cell.angle_gamma   90.00
#
_symmetry.space_group_name_H-M   'P 1'
#
loop_
_entity.id
_entity.type
_entity.pdbx_description
1 polymer ?
#
loop_
_entity_poly.entity_id
_entity_poly.type
_entity_poly.pdbx_seq_one_letter_code
_entity_poly.pdbx_strand_id
1 'polypeptide(L)'
;AIVPEASTIEHDHIPIIACNRDLVFKAAADLPRFGHGAFLTCLETLYKRISGNDLKYTAFVGKPYEISFQYAETIANKIALANGQPKIDKVYFIGDNPDV
;
A
#
# COMPACT_ATOMS: atom_id res chain seq x y z
N ALA A 1 12.27 2.33 19.83
CA ALA A 1 11.10 1.45 19.66
C ALA A 1 11.62 0.11 19.21
N ILE A 2 11.18 -0.97 19.87
CA ILE A 2 11.53 -2.34 19.53
C ILE A 2 10.93 -2.60 18.15
N VAL A 3 11.77 -2.84 17.15
CA VAL A 3 11.32 -3.39 15.87
C VAL A 3 10.77 -4.77 16.21
N PRO A 4 9.49 -5.09 15.95
CA PRO A 4 9.00 -6.43 16.16
C PRO A 4 9.84 -7.34 15.28
N GLU A 5 10.51 -8.30 15.91
CA GLU A 5 11.22 -9.37 15.22
C GLU A 5 10.22 -9.97 14.23
N ALA A 6 10.50 -9.83 12.93
CA ALA A 6 9.62 -10.32 11.90
C ALA A 6 9.54 -11.84 12.08
N SER A 7 8.43 -12.32 12.66
CA SER A 7 8.10 -13.74 12.62
C SER A 7 8.15 -14.12 11.15
N THR A 8 9.18 -14.86 10.74
CA THR A 8 9.29 -15.37 9.38
C THR A 8 8.15 -16.36 9.23
N ILE A 9 6.99 -15.87 8.78
CA ILE A 9 5.90 -16.75 8.43
C ILE A 9 6.42 -17.51 7.23
N GLU A 10 6.81 -18.77 7.45
CA GLU A 10 7.25 -19.64 6.38
C GLU A 10 6.06 -19.76 5.41
N HIS A 11 6.30 -19.29 4.20
CA HIS A 11 5.36 -19.38 3.10
C HIS A 11 6.00 -20.29 2.07
N ASP A 12 5.19 -21.08 1.36
CA ASP A 12 5.65 -21.90 0.24
C ASP A 12 6.08 -21.05 -0.98
N HIS A 13 6.30 -19.74 -0.79
CA HIS A 13 6.66 -18.76 -1.80
C HIS A 13 7.52 -17.65 -1.21
N ILE A 14 8.30 -16.97 -2.06
CA ILE A 14 9.09 -15.79 -1.68
C ILE A 14 8.21 -14.67 -1.11
N PRO A 15 8.75 -13.76 -0.28
CA PRO A 15 7.99 -12.62 0.25
C PRO A 15 7.33 -11.76 -0.85
N ILE A 16 6.09 -11.34 -0.62
CA ILE A 16 5.30 -10.53 -1.57
C ILE A 16 4.73 -9.33 -0.83
N ILE A 17 4.93 -8.14 -1.37
CA ILE A 17 4.39 -6.89 -0.85
C ILE A 17 3.36 -6.34 -1.83
N ALA A 18 2.14 -6.13 -1.36
CA ALA A 18 1.09 -5.46 -2.13
C ALA A 18 1.14 -3.95 -1.85
N CYS A 19 1.34 -3.14 -2.89
CA CYS A 19 1.59 -1.69 -2.73
C CYS A 19 0.43 -0.77 -3.09
N ASN A 20 -0.64 -1.33 -3.63
CA ASN A 20 -1.88 -0.64 -3.95
C ASN A 20 -2.98 -1.71 -4.06
N ARG A 21 -4.11 -1.55 -3.37
CA ARG A 21 -5.23 -2.51 -3.44
C ARG A 21 -6.43 -2.02 -4.25
N ASP A 22 -6.29 -0.89 -4.94
CA ASP A 22 -7.36 -0.28 -5.72
C ASP A 22 -7.72 -1.19 -6.89
N LEU A 23 -8.94 -1.74 -6.84
CA LEU A 23 -9.46 -2.57 -7.92
C LEU A 23 -9.62 -1.75 -9.20
N VAL A 24 -10.11 -0.51 -9.04
CA VAL A 24 -10.29 0.44 -10.13
C VAL A 24 -9.74 1.80 -9.73
N PHE A 25 -9.31 2.56 -10.73
CA PHE A 25 -8.93 3.96 -10.57
C PHE A 25 -9.52 4.79 -11.71
N LYS A 26 -9.78 6.08 -11.43
CA LYS A 26 -10.22 7.03 -12.44
C LYS A 26 -8.99 7.59 -13.16
N ALA A 27 -8.82 7.19 -14.42
CA ALA A 27 -7.79 7.71 -15.30
C ALA A 27 -8.34 8.88 -16.15
N ALA A 28 -7.59 9.31 -17.16
CA ALA A 28 -8.04 10.35 -18.11
C ALA A 28 -9.27 9.96 -18.97
N ALA A 29 -9.68 8.69 -18.95
CA ALA A 29 -10.83 8.21 -19.71
C ALA A 29 -12.13 8.26 -18.88
N ASP A 30 -13.27 8.35 -19.58
CA ASP A 30 -14.59 8.47 -18.95
C ASP A 30 -15.01 7.26 -18.11
N LEU A 31 -14.40 6.09 -18.35
CA LEU A 31 -14.67 4.86 -17.61
C LEU A 31 -13.50 4.49 -16.69
N PRO A 32 -13.76 4.03 -15.46
CA PRO A 32 -12.75 3.50 -14.56
C PRO A 32 -11.89 2.42 -15.22
N ARG A 33 -10.60 2.38 -14.85
CA ARG A 33 -9.63 1.39 -15.35
C ARG A 33 -9.24 0.47 -14.22
N PHE A 34 -8.92 -0.78 -14.55
CA PHE A 34 -8.40 -1.72 -13.57
C PHE A 34 -7.07 -1.22 -13.00
N GLY A 35 -7.01 -1.14 -11.67
CA GLY A 35 -5.82 -0.77 -10.92
C GLY A 35 -4.99 -1.99 -10.53
N HIS A 36 -4.06 -1.77 -9.61
CA HIS A 36 -3.20 -2.84 -9.09
C HIS A 36 -4.00 -3.93 -8.36
N GLY A 37 -5.11 -3.59 -7.70
CA GLY A 37 -5.98 -4.56 -7.03
C GLY A 37 -6.54 -5.63 -7.98
N ALA A 38 -6.81 -5.28 -9.25
CA ALA A 38 -7.23 -6.26 -10.25
C ALA A 38 -6.09 -7.25 -10.58
N PHE A 39 -4.85 -6.76 -10.66
CA PHE A 39 -3.67 -7.62 -10.83
C PHE A 39 -3.49 -8.56 -9.62
N LEU A 40 -3.64 -8.07 -8.39
CA LEU A 40 -3.58 -8.89 -7.18
C LEU A 40 -4.65 -9.99 -7.20
N THR A 41 -5.88 -9.64 -7.58
CA THR A 41 -6.99 -10.62 -7.69
C THR A 41 -6.66 -11.74 -8.67
N CYS A 42 -6.10 -11.40 -9.84
CA CYS A 42 -5.64 -12.39 -10.81
C CYS A 42 -4.51 -13.27 -10.25
N LEU A 43 -3.54 -12.65 -9.56
CA LEU A 43 -2.40 -13.36 -8.96
C LEU A 43 -2.86 -14.35 -7.89
N GLU A 44 -3.72 -13.94 -6.97
CA GLU A 44 -4.32 -14.78 -5.92
C GLU A 44 -5.05 -15.98 -6.54
N THR A 45 -5.87 -15.73 -7.57
CA THR A 45 -6.63 -16.77 -8.27
C THR A 45 -5.71 -17.79 -8.94
N LEU A 46 -4.69 -17.32 -9.65
CA LEU A 46 -3.74 -18.18 -10.34
C LEU A 46 -2.89 -18.98 -9.35
N TYR A 47 -2.40 -18.33 -8.29
CA TYR A 47 -1.62 -18.98 -7.25
C TYR A 47 -2.43 -20.11 -6.61
N LYS A 48 -3.66 -19.83 -6.17
CA LYS A 48 -4.54 -20.84 -5.59
C LYS A 48 -4.80 -22.02 -6.51
N ARG A 49 -4.99 -21.75 -7.81
CA ARG A 49 -5.25 -22.79 -8.81
C ARG A 49 -4.03 -23.69 -9.06
N ILE A 50 -2.81 -23.14 -8.96
CA ILE A 50 -1.57 -23.87 -9.23
C ILE A 50 -1.08 -24.60 -7.98
N SER A 51 -1.08 -23.95 -6.81
CA SER A 51 -0.51 -24.48 -5.57
C SER A 51 -1.54 -25.17 -4.67
N GLY A 52 -2.83 -24.86 -4.80
CA GLY A 52 -3.87 -25.25 -3.84
C GLY A 52 -3.92 -24.37 -2.58
N ASN A 53 -2.95 -23.49 -2.38
CA ASN A 53 -2.80 -22.66 -1.17
C ASN A 53 -3.24 -21.22 -1.42
N ASP A 54 -3.73 -20.53 -0.39
CA ASP A 54 -4.02 -19.09 -0.48
C ASP A 54 -2.71 -18.30 -0.49
N LEU A 55 -2.66 -17.27 -1.34
CA LEU A 55 -1.50 -16.38 -1.41
C LEU A 55 -1.39 -15.55 -0.13
N LYS A 56 -0.20 -15.49 0.47
CA LYS A 56 0.03 -14.73 1.70
C LYS A 56 0.89 -13.51 1.38
N TYR A 57 0.42 -12.32 1.75
CA TYR A 57 1.23 -11.10 1.61
C TYR A 57 2.07 -10.88 2.87
N THR A 58 3.34 -10.55 2.67
CA THR A 58 4.27 -10.18 3.73
C THR A 58 3.91 -8.82 4.32
N ALA A 59 3.47 -7.89 3.47
CA ALA A 59 3.02 -6.58 3.91
C ALA A 59 2.05 -5.97 2.89
N PHE A 60 1.22 -5.08 3.41
CA PHE A 60 0.41 -4.18 2.60
C PHE A 60 0.90 -2.74 2.81
N VAL A 61 1.14 -2.05 1.70
CA VAL A 61 1.49 -0.64 1.67
C VAL A 61 0.59 0.07 0.66
N GLY A 62 0.59 1.40 0.70
CA GLY A 62 -0.40 2.23 0.01
C GLY A 62 -1.57 2.57 0.94
N LYS A 63 -2.52 3.35 0.45
CA LYS A 63 -3.77 3.65 1.19
C LYS A 63 -4.61 2.36 1.32
N PRO A 64 -5.36 2.15 2.41
CA PRO A 64 -5.52 3.01 3.61
C PRO A 64 -4.46 2.77 4.70
N TYR A 65 -3.36 2.07 4.40
CA TYR A 65 -2.45 1.59 5.44
C TYR A 65 -1.63 2.71 6.07
N GLU A 66 -1.64 2.75 7.41
CA GLU A 66 -1.01 3.78 8.24
C GLU A 66 0.46 4.03 7.87
N ILE A 67 1.21 2.97 7.57
CA ILE A 67 2.63 3.05 7.22
C ILE A 67 2.91 4.02 6.06
N SER A 68 2.02 4.10 5.07
CA SER A 68 2.18 5.00 3.94
C SER A 68 1.93 6.46 4.33
N PHE A 69 0.99 6.71 5.24
CA PHE A 69 0.72 8.04 5.76
C PHE A 69 1.81 8.53 6.71
N GLN A 70 2.33 7.68 7.59
CA GLN A 70 3.47 7.98 8.46
C GLN A 70 4.73 8.29 7.64
N TYR A 71 4.97 7.53 6.57
CA TYR A 71 6.06 7.81 5.65
C TYR A 71 5.89 9.18 4.98
N ALA A 72 4.69 9.49 4.47
CA ALA A 72 4.39 10.79 3.87
C ALA A 72 4.60 11.95 4.86
N GLU A 73 4.12 11.82 6.11
CA GLU A 73 4.36 12.80 7.18
C GLU A 73 5.85 13.00 7.45
N THR A 74 6.62 11.91 7.51
CA THR A 74 8.07 11.95 7.73
C THR A 74 8.78 12.71 6.61
N ILE A 75 8.43 12.43 5.35
CA ILE A 75 9.02 13.11 4.20
C ILE A 75 8.62 14.59 4.19
N ALA A 76 7.35 14.92 4.42
CA ALA A 76 6.87 16.30 4.46
C ALA A 76 7.60 17.11 5.55
N ASN A 77 7.77 16.56 6.74
CA ASN A 77 8.52 17.21 7.81
C ASN A 77 10.01 17.36 7.50
N LYS A 78 10.64 16.36 6.88
CA LYS A 78 12.04 16.48 6.43
C LYS A 78 12.21 17.65 5.45
N ILE A 79 11.28 17.79 4.50
CA ILE A 79 11.29 18.88 3.53
C ILE A 79 11.06 20.24 4.22
N ALA A 80 10.08 20.33 5.13
CA ALA A 80 9.80 21.56 5.88
C ALA A 80 11.03 22.05 6.65
N LEU A 81 11.63 21.17 7.45
CA LEU A 81 12.80 21.47 8.27
C LEU A 81 14.01 21.86 7.41
N ALA A 82 14.23 21.18 6.28
CA ALA A 82 15.31 21.51 5.34
C ALA A 82 15.16 22.92 4.71
N ASN A 83 13.93 23.42 4.63
CA ASN A 83 13.61 24.76 4.13
C ASN A 83 13.46 25.81 5.27
N GLY A 84 13.88 25.48 6.50
CA GLY A 84 13.76 26.38 7.65
C GLY A 84 12.33 26.61 8.13
N GLN A 85 11.38 25.78 7.74
CA GLN A 85 10.00 25.81 8.21
C GLN A 85 9.83 24.98 9.50
N PRO A 86 8.87 25.31 10.37
CA PRO A 86 8.57 24.50 11.54
C PRO A 86 8.01 23.12 11.17
N LYS A 87 7.99 22.20 12.16
CA LYS A 87 7.35 20.89 12.02
C LYS A 87 5.86 21.07 11.68
N ILE A 88 5.37 20.30 10.72
CA ILE A 88 3.96 20.27 10.32
C ILE A 88 3.13 19.65 11.45
N ASP A 89 2.10 20.36 11.88
CA ASP A 89 1.19 20.00 12.97
C ASP A 89 -0.11 19.34 12.47
N LYS A 90 -0.56 19.70 11.26
CA LYS A 90 -1.79 19.19 10.64
C LYS A 90 -1.55 18.85 9.18
N VAL A 91 -2.06 17.68 8.77
CA VAL A 91 -2.03 17.20 7.40
C VAL A 91 -3.45 16.92 6.93
N TYR A 92 -3.82 17.46 5.77
CA TYR A 92 -5.11 17.22 5.13
C TYR A 92 -4.89 16.37 3.88
N PHE A 93 -5.53 15.20 3.84
CA PHE A 93 -5.50 14.31 2.68
C PHE A 93 -6.68 14.63 1.77
N ILE A 94 -6.40 14.95 0.51
CA ILE A 94 -7.40 15.25 -0.52
C ILE A 94 -7.35 14.13 -1.55
N GLY A 95 -8.48 13.45 -1.75
CA GLY A 95 -8.59 12.31 -2.65
C GLY A 95 -10.00 12.15 -3.22
N ASP A 96 -10.11 11.40 -4.30
CA ASP A 96 -11.33 11.13 -5.06
C ASP A 96 -12.01 9.80 -4.70
N ASN A 97 -11.30 8.94 -3.97
CA ASN A 97 -11.77 7.60 -3.60
C ASN A 97 -11.98 7.50 -2.08
N PRO A 98 -13.24 7.48 -1.60
CA PRO A 98 -13.54 7.40 -0.16
C PRO A 98 -13.38 5.98 0.41
N ASP A 99 -13.36 4.95 -0.44
CA ASP A 99 -13.32 3.54 -0.03
C ASP A 99 -11.88 3.00 0.10
N VAL A 100 -10.88 3.86 -0.08
CA VAL A 100 -9.44 3.53 -0.16
C VAL A 100 -8.60 4.37 0.77
#